data_AF-A0A0Q7ATI4-F1
#
_entry.id   AF-A0A0Q7ATI4-F1
#
_cell.length_a   1.000
_cell.length_b   1.000
_cell.length_c   1.000
_cell.angle_alpha   90.00
_cell.angle_beta   90.00
_cell.angle_gamma   90.00
#
_symmetry.space_group_name_H-M   'P 1'
#
loop_
_entity.id
_entity.type
_entity.pdbx_description
1 polymer ?
#
loop_
_entity_poly.entity_id
_entity_poly.type
_entity_poly.pdbx_seq_one_letter_code
_entity_poly.pdbx_strand_id
1 'polypeptide(L)'
;MTDDARARLAPYRAGRYKPGDEEAEFLYRVYKLLREAPDKMSKHAKKRTFENAADGVHSWKVVCISEAALEHLATSGTTKTLRRAHEPSREWRYQEVFGEGARDWTQSELMTHFFEHDICALVTSAENGKNVSGDWSPLHAVPEDILCKGSFAIYAREKDVTWAKKLWNSVVAERTLAAGDANGHAGHTG
;
A
#
# COMPACT_ATOMS: atom_id res chain seq x y z
N MET A 1 12.31 10.56 -7.47
CA MET A 1 11.11 10.21 -6.67
C MET A 1 10.76 11.46 -5.88
N THR A 2 9.58 12.05 -6.06
CA THR A 2 9.19 13.21 -5.26
C THR A 2 9.03 12.77 -3.81
N ASP A 3 9.74 13.44 -2.90
CA ASP A 3 9.90 13.09 -1.48
C ASP A 3 8.57 12.99 -0.70
N ASP A 4 7.49 13.51 -1.27
CA ASP A 4 6.18 13.64 -0.64
C ASP A 4 5.52 12.30 -0.31
N ALA A 5 5.57 11.32 -1.21
CA ALA A 5 4.83 10.08 -0.97
C ALA A 5 5.56 9.08 -0.06
N ARG A 6 6.89 9.05 -0.15
CA ARG A 6 7.74 8.37 0.82
C ARG A 6 7.53 8.97 2.21
N ALA A 7 7.47 10.29 2.32
CA ALA A 7 7.18 10.97 3.57
C ALA A 7 5.76 10.67 4.10
N ARG A 8 4.75 10.60 3.24
CA ARG A 8 3.37 10.24 3.63
C ARG A 8 3.26 8.80 4.16
N LEU A 9 4.06 7.88 3.64
CA LEU A 9 4.05 6.47 4.07
C LEU A 9 5.08 6.12 5.15
N ALA A 10 6.12 6.94 5.32
CA ALA A 10 7.20 6.71 6.30
C ALA A 10 6.70 6.54 7.74
N PRO A 11 5.75 7.33 8.27
CA PRO A 11 5.19 7.13 9.60
C PRO A 11 4.60 5.73 9.79
N TYR A 12 4.12 5.13 8.70
CA TYR A 12 3.54 3.81 8.74
C TYR A 12 4.59 2.70 8.64
N ARG A 13 5.82 2.94 8.13
CA ARG A 13 6.82 1.87 7.87
C ARG A 13 7.56 1.35 9.10
N ALA A 14 7.70 2.13 10.17
CA ALA A 14 8.55 1.79 11.30
C ALA A 14 8.09 0.53 12.06
N GLY A 15 9.02 -0.36 12.42
CA GLY A 15 8.77 -1.51 13.30
C GLY A 15 8.06 -2.70 12.67
N ARG A 16 8.09 -2.83 11.34
CA ARG A 16 7.32 -3.86 10.62
C ARG A 16 7.95 -5.22 10.56
N TYR A 17 7.07 -6.17 10.24
CA TYR A 17 7.24 -7.61 10.24
C TYR A 17 8.65 -8.05 9.84
N LYS A 18 9.23 -8.86 10.72
CA LYS A 18 10.44 -9.63 10.41
C LYS A 18 9.98 -11.08 10.26
N PRO A 19 10.17 -11.69 9.09
CA PRO A 19 9.87 -13.10 8.93
C PRO A 19 10.68 -13.91 9.94
N GLY A 20 10.09 -15.00 10.44
CA GLY A 20 10.87 -16.00 11.17
C GLY A 20 11.90 -16.67 10.25
N ASP A 21 12.87 -17.37 10.84
CA ASP A 21 13.98 -17.97 10.08
C ASP A 21 13.50 -18.93 8.98
N GLU A 22 12.46 -19.74 9.26
CA GLU A 22 11.89 -20.69 8.30
C GLU A 22 11.24 -20.01 7.09
N GLU A 23 10.47 -18.94 7.33
CA GLU A 23 9.85 -18.16 6.25
C GLU A 23 10.92 -17.42 5.44
N ALA A 24 11.90 -16.84 6.12
CA ALA A 24 13.01 -16.14 5.49
C ALA A 24 13.81 -17.08 4.58
N GLU A 25 14.09 -18.30 5.05
CA GLU A 25 14.79 -19.32 4.27
C GLU A 25 13.94 -19.79 3.07
N PHE A 26 12.65 -20.07 3.28
CA PHE A 26 11.74 -20.46 2.20
C PHE A 26 11.69 -19.41 1.09
N LEU A 27 11.44 -18.15 1.45
CA LEU A 27 11.39 -17.05 0.49
C LEU A 27 12.72 -16.84 -0.22
N TYR A 28 13.85 -16.99 0.50
CA TYR A 28 15.17 -16.88 -0.12
C TYR A 28 15.43 -17.97 -1.18
N ARG A 29 15.02 -19.21 -0.89
CA ARG A 29 15.09 -20.31 -1.87
C ARG A 29 14.23 -20.03 -3.11
N VAL A 30 13.01 -19.52 -2.92
CA VAL A 30 12.15 -19.11 -4.04
C VAL A 30 12.82 -18.00 -4.86
N TYR A 31 13.42 -17.01 -4.22
CA TYR A 31 14.17 -15.95 -4.91
C TYR A 31 15.31 -16.50 -5.78
N LYS A 32 16.14 -17.40 -5.25
CA LYS A 32 17.25 -18.01 -6.01
C LYS A 32 16.74 -18.81 -7.21
N LEU A 33 15.69 -19.61 -7.03
CA LEU A 33 15.06 -20.35 -8.12
C LEU A 33 14.52 -19.42 -9.23
N LEU A 34 13.90 -18.30 -8.87
CA LEU A 34 13.36 -17.33 -9.83
C LEU A 34 14.45 -16.52 -10.54
N ARG A 35 15.57 -16.25 -9.88
CA ARG A 35 16.76 -15.64 -10.49
C ARG A 35 17.34 -16.54 -11.57
N GLU A 36 17.50 -17.82 -11.27
CA GLU A 36 18.03 -18.84 -12.19
C GLU A 36 17.00 -19.34 -13.21
N ALA A 37 15.73 -18.94 -13.08
CA ALA A 37 14.67 -19.37 -13.97
C ALA A 37 14.95 -18.97 -15.43
N PRO A 38 14.70 -19.86 -16.41
CA PRO A 38 14.99 -19.63 -17.82
C PRO A 38 14.41 -18.31 -18.35
N ASP A 39 15.07 -17.71 -19.34
CA ASP A 39 14.72 -16.41 -19.94
C ASP A 39 13.30 -16.36 -20.54
N LYS A 40 12.70 -17.52 -20.84
CA LYS A 40 11.30 -17.63 -21.27
C LYS A 40 10.28 -17.31 -20.17
N MET A 41 10.67 -17.27 -18.89
CA MET A 41 9.78 -16.87 -17.81
C MET A 41 9.63 -15.34 -17.80
N SER A 42 8.41 -14.86 -18.04
CA SER A 42 8.14 -13.42 -18.12
C SER A 42 8.41 -12.69 -16.80
N LYS A 43 8.73 -11.40 -16.89
CA LYS A 43 8.86 -10.51 -15.72
C LYS A 43 7.67 -10.58 -14.78
N HIS A 44 6.47 -10.67 -15.36
CA HIS A 44 5.23 -10.75 -14.60
C HIS A 44 5.14 -12.07 -13.82
N ALA A 45 5.53 -13.18 -14.44
CA ALA A 45 5.51 -14.49 -13.80
C ALA A 45 6.54 -14.57 -12.65
N LYS A 46 7.78 -14.10 -12.85
CA LYS A 46 8.82 -14.09 -11.80
C LYS A 46 8.35 -13.30 -10.57
N LYS A 47 7.93 -12.05 -10.80
CA LYS A 47 7.42 -11.18 -9.73
C LYS A 47 6.23 -11.79 -9.01
N ARG A 48 5.21 -12.22 -9.77
CA ARG A 48 3.95 -12.72 -9.19
C ARG A 48 4.18 -14.00 -8.38
N THR A 49 5.09 -14.85 -8.82
CA THR A 49 5.44 -16.09 -8.09
C THR A 49 6.08 -15.75 -6.75
N PHE A 50 7.05 -14.84 -6.71
CA PHE A 50 7.68 -14.41 -5.46
C PHE A 50 6.66 -13.75 -4.51
N GLU A 51 5.84 -12.85 -5.04
CA GLU A 51 4.79 -12.16 -4.30
C GLU A 51 3.73 -13.11 -3.73
N ASN A 52 3.34 -14.14 -4.48
CA ASN A 52 2.43 -15.19 -4.00
C ASN A 52 3.10 -16.06 -2.93
N ALA A 53 4.38 -16.38 -3.07
CA ALA A 53 5.11 -17.17 -2.08
C ALA A 53 5.22 -16.42 -0.74
N ALA A 54 5.32 -15.09 -0.79
CA ALA A 54 5.30 -14.22 0.37
C ALA A 54 3.89 -13.89 0.87
N ASP A 55 2.80 -14.29 0.19
CA ASP A 55 1.44 -13.95 0.61
C ASP A 55 1.11 -14.65 1.94
N GLY A 56 0.68 -13.87 2.92
CA GLY A 56 0.51 -14.31 4.28
C GLY A 56 -0.12 -13.23 5.16
N VAL A 57 -0.30 -13.52 6.45
CA VAL A 57 -0.96 -12.62 7.41
C VAL A 57 -0.23 -11.26 7.53
N HIS A 58 1.08 -11.25 7.28
CA HIS A 58 1.93 -10.09 7.47
C HIS A 58 2.33 -9.38 6.16
N SER A 59 1.92 -9.95 5.04
CA SER A 59 2.23 -9.51 3.70
C SER A 59 1.07 -8.69 3.14
N TRP A 60 1.33 -7.75 2.24
CA TRP A 60 0.29 -6.97 1.55
C TRP A 60 -0.61 -6.15 2.48
N LYS A 61 -0.12 -5.84 3.69
CA LYS A 61 -0.92 -5.19 4.74
C LYS A 61 -1.34 -3.79 4.29
N VAL A 62 -2.66 -3.56 4.26
CA VAL A 62 -3.23 -2.23 4.04
C VAL A 62 -3.04 -1.43 5.31
N VAL A 63 -2.33 -0.32 5.23
CA VAL A 63 -1.98 0.49 6.41
C VAL A 63 -2.34 1.94 6.31
N CYS A 64 -2.75 2.34 5.12
CA CYS A 64 -3.46 3.57 4.92
C CYS A 64 -4.49 3.39 3.80
N ILE A 65 -5.41 4.32 3.72
CA ILE A 65 -6.43 4.43 2.68
C ILE A 65 -6.38 5.85 2.13
N SER A 66 -6.42 6.00 0.80
CA SER A 66 -6.56 7.32 0.19
C SER A 66 -7.93 7.88 0.50
N GLU A 67 -8.03 9.19 0.63
CA GLU A 67 -9.29 9.86 0.94
C GLU A 67 -10.38 9.53 -0.09
N ALA A 68 -10.04 9.47 -1.38
CA ALA A 68 -10.97 9.05 -2.42
C ALA A 68 -11.47 7.61 -2.23
N ALA A 69 -10.60 6.70 -1.79
CA ALA A 69 -10.98 5.33 -1.47
C ALA A 69 -11.80 5.25 -0.16
N LEU A 70 -11.51 6.10 0.81
CA LEU A 70 -12.25 6.22 2.07
C LEU A 70 -13.69 6.69 1.81
N GLU A 71 -13.85 7.76 1.04
CA GLU A 71 -15.16 8.25 0.60
C GLU A 71 -15.95 7.15 -0.12
N HIS A 72 -15.31 6.47 -1.09
CA HIS A 72 -15.95 5.38 -1.81
C HIS A 72 -16.43 4.25 -0.87
N LEU A 73 -15.59 3.83 0.08
CA LEU A 73 -15.94 2.78 1.02
C LEU A 73 -17.05 3.21 1.98
N ALA A 74 -17.00 4.45 2.46
CA ALA A 74 -18.00 5.02 3.37
C ALA A 74 -19.39 5.13 2.70
N THR A 75 -19.42 5.54 1.42
CA THR A 75 -20.65 5.78 0.66
C THR A 75 -21.22 4.50 0.06
N SER A 76 -20.41 3.69 -0.62
CA SER A 76 -20.88 2.50 -1.32
C SER A 76 -20.99 1.27 -0.41
N GLY A 77 -20.25 1.24 0.71
CA GLY A 77 -20.13 0.07 1.57
C GLY A 77 -19.37 -1.10 0.92
N THR A 78 -18.72 -0.88 -0.23
CA THR A 78 -17.99 -1.92 -0.97
C THR A 78 -16.56 -1.50 -1.27
N THR A 79 -15.72 -2.49 -1.53
CA THR A 79 -14.35 -2.31 -2.04
C THR A 79 -14.29 -2.48 -3.57
N LYS A 80 -15.44 -2.53 -4.25
CA LYS A 80 -15.51 -2.68 -5.70
C LYS A 80 -14.80 -1.48 -6.33
N THR A 81 -13.88 -1.72 -7.25
CA THR A 81 -13.00 -0.68 -7.87
C THR A 81 -11.85 -0.15 -7.01
N LEU A 82 -11.71 -0.58 -5.75
CA LEU A 82 -10.55 -0.25 -4.94
C LEU A 82 -9.40 -1.25 -5.17
N ARG A 83 -8.16 -0.81 -4.97
CA ARG A 83 -6.93 -1.57 -5.23
C ARG A 83 -5.89 -1.37 -4.12
N ARG A 84 -5.08 -2.40 -3.87
CA ARG A 84 -3.84 -2.25 -3.09
C ARG A 84 -2.77 -1.66 -3.99
N ALA A 85 -2.23 -0.52 -3.60
CA ALA A 85 -1.11 0.13 -4.28
C ALA A 85 0.11 0.17 -3.37
N HIS A 86 1.27 -0.12 -3.95
CA HIS A 86 2.58 -0.01 -3.28
C HIS A 86 3.24 1.31 -3.67
N GLU A 87 4.03 1.88 -2.76
CA GLU A 87 4.73 3.15 -2.99
C GLU A 87 5.92 3.04 -3.93
N PRO A 88 6.78 2.02 -3.84
CA PRO A 88 7.52 1.64 -5.01
C PRO A 88 6.57 0.89 -5.93
N SER A 89 6.50 1.36 -7.18
CA SER A 89 5.69 0.68 -8.18
C SER A 89 6.10 -0.79 -8.27
N ARG A 90 5.14 -1.60 -8.69
CA ARG A 90 5.38 -3.03 -8.91
C ARG A 90 6.54 -3.29 -9.87
N GLU A 91 6.69 -2.44 -10.89
CA GLU A 91 7.80 -2.51 -11.84
C GLU A 91 9.13 -2.16 -11.17
N TRP A 92 9.18 -1.10 -10.35
CA TRP A 92 10.40 -0.74 -9.62
C TRP A 92 10.88 -1.89 -8.72
N ARG A 93 9.97 -2.48 -7.93
CA ARG A 93 10.27 -3.65 -7.08
C ARG A 93 10.83 -4.83 -7.89
N TYR A 94 10.34 -5.01 -9.12
CA TYR A 94 10.87 -6.05 -10.00
C TYR A 94 12.29 -5.72 -10.44
N GLN A 95 12.54 -4.50 -10.91
CA GLN A 95 13.85 -4.11 -11.41
C GLN A 95 14.94 -4.25 -10.33
N GLU A 96 14.64 -3.92 -9.07
CA GLU A 96 15.59 -4.05 -7.95
C GLU A 96 15.95 -5.50 -7.60
N VAL A 97 14.99 -6.43 -7.72
CA VAL A 97 15.15 -7.82 -7.24
C VAL A 97 15.48 -8.80 -8.37
N PHE A 98 14.87 -8.63 -9.53
CA PHE A 98 14.93 -9.55 -10.67
C PHE A 98 15.27 -8.88 -12.00
N GLY A 99 15.45 -7.55 -12.02
CA GLY A 99 15.76 -6.79 -13.22
C GLY A 99 17.10 -7.18 -13.85
N GLU A 100 17.30 -6.72 -15.08
CA GLU A 100 18.60 -6.83 -15.74
C GLU A 100 19.63 -5.99 -14.96
N GLY A 101 20.77 -6.60 -14.63
CA GLY A 101 21.77 -5.95 -13.77
C GLY A 101 21.43 -5.90 -12.29
N ALA A 102 20.31 -6.49 -11.85
CA ALA A 102 20.01 -6.62 -10.43
C ALA A 102 21.11 -7.43 -9.73
N ARG A 103 21.61 -6.87 -8.63
CA ARG A 103 22.62 -7.51 -7.78
C ARG A 103 22.07 -8.80 -7.15
N ASP A 104 22.97 -9.64 -6.70
CA ASP A 104 22.62 -10.76 -5.83
C ASP A 104 22.41 -10.28 -4.39
N TRP A 105 21.29 -10.69 -3.81
CA TRP A 105 20.90 -10.36 -2.44
C TRP A 105 21.29 -11.51 -1.49
N THR A 106 21.75 -11.19 -0.28
CA THR A 106 21.75 -12.14 0.84
C THR A 106 20.33 -12.32 1.38
N GLN A 107 20.09 -13.39 2.15
CA GLN A 107 18.78 -13.64 2.77
C GLN A 107 18.31 -12.45 3.61
N SER A 108 19.17 -11.94 4.50
CA SER A 108 18.82 -10.84 5.40
C SER A 108 18.51 -9.55 4.63
N GLU A 109 19.31 -9.21 3.62
CA GLU A 109 19.07 -8.03 2.81
C GLU A 109 17.77 -8.15 2.01
N LEU A 110 17.51 -9.31 1.39
CA LEU A 110 16.29 -9.54 0.61
C LEU A 110 15.05 -9.41 1.47
N MET A 111 15.04 -10.03 2.66
CA MET A 111 13.89 -9.97 3.56
C MET A 111 13.67 -8.55 4.07
N THR A 112 14.75 -7.85 4.46
CA THR A 112 14.67 -6.46 4.89
C THR A 112 14.07 -5.60 3.78
N HIS A 113 14.64 -5.66 2.57
CA HIS A 113 14.16 -4.90 1.42
C HIS A 113 12.71 -5.24 1.05
N PHE A 114 12.36 -6.52 0.99
CA PHE A 114 11.02 -6.93 0.62
C PHE A 114 9.98 -6.41 1.61
N PHE A 115 10.13 -6.69 2.91
CA PHE A 115 9.13 -6.35 3.91
C PHE A 115 9.07 -4.85 4.25
N GLU A 116 10.17 -4.10 4.07
CA GLU A 116 10.14 -2.62 4.10
C GLU A 116 9.22 -2.04 3.01
N HIS A 117 9.11 -2.73 1.88
CA HIS A 117 8.33 -2.31 0.72
C HIS A 117 7.00 -3.06 0.55
N ASP A 118 6.72 -4.05 1.39
CA ASP A 118 5.52 -4.88 1.30
C ASP A 118 4.34 -4.34 2.12
N ILE A 119 4.14 -3.03 1.98
CA ILE A 119 3.03 -2.31 2.57
C ILE A 119 2.17 -1.71 1.47
N CYS A 120 0.87 -1.65 1.70
CA CYS A 120 -0.09 -1.15 0.73
C CYS A 120 -0.87 0.05 1.28
N ALA A 121 -1.12 1.01 0.41
CA ALA A 121 -2.27 1.90 0.53
C ALA A 121 -3.48 1.24 -0.15
N LEU A 122 -4.67 1.44 0.40
CA LEU A 122 -5.91 1.19 -0.32
C LEU A 122 -6.29 2.45 -1.10
N VAL A 123 -6.35 2.34 -2.43
CA VAL A 123 -6.59 3.48 -3.32
C VAL A 123 -7.67 3.14 -4.34
N THR A 124 -8.18 4.14 -5.06
CA THR A 124 -9.09 3.92 -6.19
C THR A 124 -8.34 3.30 -7.39
N SER A 125 -9.06 2.63 -8.31
CA SER A 125 -8.42 2.11 -9.54
C SER A 125 -7.76 3.21 -10.38
N ALA A 126 -8.29 4.43 -10.36
CA ALA A 126 -7.70 5.59 -11.04
C ALA A 126 -6.36 6.01 -10.42
N GLU A 127 -6.27 6.02 -9.09
CA GLU A 127 -5.02 6.30 -8.37
C GLU A 127 -3.98 5.18 -8.53
N ASN A 128 -4.42 3.92 -8.55
CA ASN A 128 -3.53 2.77 -8.73
C ASN A 128 -2.88 2.71 -10.14
N GLY A 129 -3.48 3.37 -11.14
CA GLY A 129 -2.89 3.50 -12.48
C GLY A 129 -1.71 4.48 -12.53
N LYS A 130 -1.47 5.23 -11.43
CA LYS A 130 -0.40 6.21 -11.36
C LYS A 130 0.89 5.55 -10.85
N ASN A 131 2.00 5.86 -11.51
CA ASN A 131 3.32 5.33 -11.15
C ASN A 131 3.94 6.03 -9.93
N VAL A 132 3.32 7.12 -9.46
CA VAL A 132 3.81 7.96 -8.36
C VAL A 132 2.69 8.15 -7.35
N SER A 133 2.96 7.83 -6.10
CA SER A 133 2.03 7.91 -4.98
C SER A 133 1.77 9.34 -4.50
N GLY A 134 2.54 10.33 -4.97
CA GLY A 134 2.28 11.76 -4.74
C GLY A 134 1.01 12.26 -5.44
N ASP A 135 0.55 11.52 -6.45
CA ASP A 135 -0.68 11.81 -7.18
C ASP A 135 -1.92 11.18 -6.54
N TRP A 136 -1.77 10.52 -5.38
CA TRP A 136 -2.88 9.99 -4.60
C TRP A 136 -3.45 11.10 -3.71
N SER A 137 -4.76 11.00 -3.46
CA SER A 137 -5.42 11.83 -2.45
C SER A 137 -4.80 11.59 -1.07
N PRO A 138 -5.01 12.50 -0.10
CA PRO A 138 -4.45 12.38 1.25
C PRO A 138 -4.65 10.99 1.85
N LEU A 139 -3.64 10.49 2.55
CA LEU A 139 -3.65 9.14 3.11
C LEU A 139 -4.05 9.19 4.58
N HIS A 140 -5.01 8.36 4.95
CA HIS A 140 -5.44 8.17 6.34
C HIS A 140 -4.96 6.82 6.85
N ALA A 141 -4.48 6.79 8.09
CA ALA A 141 -4.05 5.56 8.76
C ALA A 141 -5.18 4.53 8.82
N VAL A 142 -4.87 3.27 8.53
CA VAL A 142 -5.80 2.14 8.69
C VAL A 142 -5.40 1.35 9.95
N PRO A 143 -6.31 1.15 10.91
CA PRO A 143 -6.04 0.32 12.08
C PRO A 143 -5.72 -1.13 11.68
N GLU A 144 -4.91 -1.82 12.48
CA GLU A 144 -4.40 -3.16 12.17
C GLU A 144 -5.50 -4.21 11.92
N ASP A 145 -6.63 -4.10 12.62
CA ASP A 145 -7.72 -5.05 12.52
C ASP A 145 -8.74 -4.70 11.41
N ILE A 146 -8.54 -3.58 10.71
CA ILE A 146 -9.42 -3.07 9.64
C ILE A 146 -8.83 -3.43 8.28
N LEU A 147 -9.68 -3.91 7.37
CA LEU A 147 -9.29 -4.38 6.03
C LEU A 147 -8.16 -5.45 6.08
N CYS A 148 -8.12 -6.20 7.18
CA CYS A 148 -7.00 -7.07 7.56
C CYS A 148 -6.94 -8.41 6.80
N LYS A 149 -7.84 -8.65 5.83
CA LYS A 149 -7.78 -9.88 5.03
C LYS A 149 -6.59 -9.78 4.05
N GLY A 150 -5.68 -10.76 4.13
CA GLY A 150 -4.67 -11.03 3.09
C GLY A 150 -5.31 -11.53 1.79
N SER A 151 -4.51 -11.80 0.75
CA SER A 151 -4.89 -12.06 -0.65
C SER A 151 -5.02 -10.82 -1.52
N PHE A 152 -4.86 -10.96 -2.84
CA PHE A 152 -4.95 -9.90 -3.85
C PHE A 152 -6.29 -9.17 -3.93
N ALA A 153 -7.37 -9.81 -3.49
CA ALA A 153 -8.69 -9.20 -3.40
C ALA A 153 -8.90 -8.58 -2.01
N ILE A 154 -9.64 -7.48 -1.96
CA ILE A 154 -10.01 -6.83 -0.70
C ILE A 154 -11.51 -6.96 -0.57
N TYR A 155 -11.96 -7.44 0.58
CA TYR A 155 -13.37 -7.46 0.94
C TYR A 155 -13.53 -6.69 2.24
N ALA A 156 -14.43 -5.71 2.24
CA ALA A 156 -14.82 -5.02 3.46
C ALA A 156 -15.84 -5.85 4.24
N ARG A 157 -15.60 -5.98 5.54
CA ARG A 157 -16.59 -6.44 6.52
C ARG A 157 -17.40 -5.24 7.00
N GLU A 158 -18.50 -5.51 7.67
CA GLU A 158 -19.33 -4.47 8.31
C GLU A 158 -18.54 -3.53 9.22
N LYS A 159 -17.59 -4.07 10.01
CA LYS A 159 -16.73 -3.23 10.86
C LYS A 159 -15.81 -2.30 10.07
N ASP A 160 -15.34 -2.73 8.90
CA ASP A 160 -14.47 -1.93 8.03
C ASP A 160 -15.29 -0.77 7.43
N VAL A 161 -16.52 -1.03 7.00
CA VAL A 161 -17.46 -0.01 6.50
C VAL A 161 -17.88 0.95 7.61
N THR A 162 -18.17 0.45 8.81
CA THR A 162 -18.55 1.28 9.97
C THR A 162 -17.43 2.22 10.37
N TRP A 163 -16.19 1.73 10.41
CA TRP A 163 -15.01 2.56 10.63
C TRP A 163 -14.86 3.63 9.54
N ALA A 164 -14.96 3.23 8.27
CA ALA A 164 -14.82 4.16 7.14
C ALA A 164 -15.84 5.30 7.20
N LYS A 165 -17.11 5.01 7.52
CA LYS A 165 -18.17 6.02 7.69
C LYS A 165 -17.86 7.01 8.81
N LYS A 166 -17.42 6.52 9.98
CA LYS A 166 -17.07 7.37 11.12
C LYS A 166 -15.92 8.31 10.79
N LEU A 167 -14.86 7.78 10.18
CA LEU A 167 -13.70 8.57 9.79
C LEU A 167 -14.07 9.59 8.71
N TRP A 168 -14.81 9.19 7.68
CA TRP A 168 -15.24 10.08 6.61
C TRP A 168 -16.09 11.25 7.11
N ASN A 169 -17.04 11.00 8.01
CA ASN A 169 -17.83 12.07 8.62
C ASN A 169 -16.96 13.09 9.37
N SER A 170 -15.87 12.62 10.02
CA SER A 170 -14.93 13.50 10.72
C SER A 170 -14.15 14.38 9.74
N VAL A 171 -13.65 13.79 8.64
CA VAL A 171 -12.97 14.51 7.54
C VAL A 171 -13.88 15.57 6.92
N VAL A 172 -15.15 15.25 6.67
CA VAL A 172 -16.14 16.21 6.13
C VAL A 172 -16.44 17.33 7.12
N ALA A 173 -16.55 17.02 8.41
CA ALA A 173 -16.79 18.01 9.45
C ALA A 173 -15.64 19.01 9.57
N GLU A 174 -14.40 18.54 9.58
CA GLU A 174 -13.18 19.37 9.62
C GLU A 174 -13.11 20.33 8.42
N ARG A 175 -13.46 19.85 7.22
CA ARG A 175 -13.51 20.70 6.01
C ARG A 175 -14.60 21.76 6.08
N THR A 176 -15.76 21.39 6.61
CA THR A 176 -16.88 22.31 6.76
C THR A 176 -16.52 23.45 7.71
N LEU A 177 -15.85 23.13 8.83
CA LEU A 177 -15.34 24.12 9.77
C LEU A 177 -14.28 25.03 9.12
N ALA A 178 -13.28 24.44 8.45
CA ALA A 178 -12.23 25.21 7.77
C ALA A 178 -12.78 26.15 6.68
N ALA A 179 -13.82 25.73 5.95
CA ALA A 179 -14.50 26.56 4.95
C ALA A 179 -15.35 27.69 5.58
N GLY A 180 -15.93 27.45 6.76
CA GLY A 180 -16.64 28.46 7.54
C GLY A 180 -15.71 29.57 8.04
N ASP A 181 -14.54 29.20 8.55
CA ASP A 181 -13.54 30.15 9.06
C ASP A 181 -12.90 30.99 7.94
N ALA A 182 -12.65 30.39 6.78
CA ALA A 182 -12.12 31.10 5.61
C ALA A 182 -13.08 32.20 5.09
N ASN A 183 -14.39 31.98 5.20
CA ASN A 183 -15.40 32.96 4.83
C ASN A 183 -15.64 34.04 5.91
N GLY A 184 -15.23 33.79 7.15
CA GLY A 184 -15.35 34.74 8.27
C GLY A 184 -14.28 35.84 8.31
N HIS A 185 -13.18 35.70 7.56
CA HIS A 185 -12.07 36.67 7.54
C HIS A 185 -12.10 37.67 6.37
N ALA A 186 -13.05 37.55 5.44
CA ALA A 186 -13.20 38.51 4.33
C ALA A 186 -14.03 39.77 4.69
N GLY A 187 -14.43 39.94 5.96
CA GLY A 187 -15.41 40.95 6.38
C GLY A 187 -14.89 42.17 7.16
N HIS A 188 -13.58 42.36 7.32
CA HIS A 188 -13.01 43.49 8.07
C HIS A 188 -11.77 44.09 7.40
N THR A 189 -12.00 44.83 6.32
CA THR A 189 -11.15 45.97 5.95
C THR A 189 -12.10 47.11 5.64
N GLY A 190 -12.26 48.00 6.62
CA GLY A 190 -12.96 49.28 6.47
C GLY A 190 -12.13 50.29 5.69
#